data_AF-A0A7J9A2S2-F1
#
_entry.id   AF-A0A7J9A2S2-F1
#
_cell.length_a   1.000
_cell.length_b   1.000
_cell.length_c   1.000
_cell.angle_alpha   90.00
_cell.angle_beta   90.00
_cell.angle_gamma   90.00
#
_symmetry.space_group_name_H-M   'P 1'
#
loop_
_entity.id
_entity.type
_entity.pdbx_description
1 polymer ?
#
loop_
_entity_poly.entity_id
_entity_poly.type
_entity_poly.pdbx_seq_one_letter_code
_entity_poly.pdbx_strand_id
1 'polypeptide(L)'
;MFLTLLAFNRLRIRVGGSLQDQVLYDVGNLKSPCHPFQKMKDGLFGFSKGCLHMERWDELNRFFKETSAMVTFGLNALHGRHKIKRSLWGGDWDSSNAQDFMKYTISKGYQIDSWEFGNELSGNGIGAHVHADQYGKDLVNLRKIINELYKGSQSKPSLIAPGGFYDEEWFVKLLQTSGFGVIDVMSHHMYNLGAGVDPKLVSKILNPDHLNKAAYTFGNLTHIIRRHGPWTSAWVGESGGAYNSGGAHVSNTFVNSFCGLLWHRLMGKVVLNVKSHASPFLRSYAHCSKGRAGVTLLVINLSNQTNFIMNAQNSINLKLAANEQNISRDSFTHNLKKTFSWVGTKASDDALLREEYHLTPKDGYLRSQTMVLNGIPLELTSTGDIPSLNPVRVNLKSPITISPLSIAFIVFPNFEAPACG
;
A
#
# COMPACT_ATOMS: atom_id res chain seq x y z
N MET A 1 -16.02 -8.74 5.13
CA MET A 1 -14.56 -8.90 5.24
C MET A 1 -14.07 -10.21 4.62
N PHE A 2 -14.60 -11.37 5.01
CA PHE A 2 -14.15 -12.69 4.51
C PHE A 2 -14.14 -12.80 2.97
N LEU A 3 -15.29 -12.60 2.31
CA LEU A 3 -15.41 -12.64 0.84
C LEU A 3 -14.50 -11.62 0.14
N THR A 4 -14.34 -10.44 0.74
CA THR A 4 -13.43 -9.40 0.24
C THR A 4 -12.00 -9.93 0.21
N LEU A 5 -11.51 -10.53 1.30
CA LEU A 5 -10.15 -11.06 1.37
C LEU A 5 -9.92 -12.21 0.38
N LEU A 6 -10.90 -13.11 0.22
CA LEU A 6 -10.83 -14.18 -0.78
C LEU A 6 -10.67 -13.62 -2.20
N ALA A 7 -11.31 -12.49 -2.51
CA ALA A 7 -11.19 -11.87 -3.82
C ALA A 7 -9.82 -11.24 -4.11
N PHE A 8 -9.01 -10.99 -3.07
CA PHE A 8 -7.60 -10.65 -3.23
C PHE A 8 -6.70 -11.88 -3.33
N ASN A 9 -7.22 -13.10 -3.16
CA ASN A 9 -6.52 -14.39 -3.15
C ASN A 9 -5.44 -14.50 -2.06
N ARG A 10 -4.43 -13.63 -2.10
CA ARG A 10 -3.35 -13.51 -1.13
C ARG A 10 -3.11 -12.03 -0.79
N LEU A 11 -3.62 -11.59 0.36
CA LEU A 11 -3.44 -10.24 0.89
C LEU A 11 -2.63 -10.30 2.19
N ARG A 12 -1.78 -9.30 2.43
CA ARG A 12 -1.13 -9.13 3.72
C ARG A 12 -2.09 -8.48 4.72
N ILE A 13 -2.25 -9.09 5.88
CA ILE A 13 -2.98 -8.51 7.01
C ILE A 13 -1.96 -8.17 8.09
N ARG A 14 -1.83 -6.86 8.39
CA ARG A 14 -1.06 -6.36 9.52
C ARG A 14 -1.98 -6.23 10.73
N VAL A 15 -1.68 -6.96 11.80
CA VAL A 15 -2.36 -6.86 13.09
C VAL A 15 -1.51 -6.01 14.01
N GLY A 16 -1.89 -4.74 14.14
CA GLY A 16 -1.14 -3.72 14.88
C GLY A 16 -1.91 -2.41 14.98
N GLY A 17 -1.30 -1.41 15.62
CA GLY A 17 -1.89 -0.09 15.86
C GLY A 17 -1.54 0.44 17.26
N SER A 18 -2.13 1.54 17.68
CA SER A 18 -1.72 2.25 18.92
C SER A 18 -1.74 1.37 20.19
N LEU A 19 -2.65 0.39 20.29
CA LEU A 19 -2.74 -0.51 21.46
C LEU A 19 -1.71 -1.65 21.45
N GLN A 20 -0.96 -1.83 20.36
CA GLN A 20 0.07 -2.85 20.22
C GLN A 20 1.12 -2.78 21.34
N ASP A 21 1.51 -1.57 21.74
CA ASP A 21 2.52 -1.37 22.79
C ASP A 21 1.96 -1.43 24.22
N GLN A 22 0.72 -1.89 24.36
CA GLN A 22 0.06 -2.10 25.65
C GLN A 22 -0.51 -3.51 25.81
N VAL A 23 -0.38 -4.36 24.80
CA VAL A 23 -0.89 -5.73 24.84
C VAL A 23 0.09 -6.66 25.55
N LEU A 24 -0.43 -7.51 26.42
CA LEU A 24 0.25 -8.69 26.96
C LEU A 24 -0.30 -9.94 26.28
N TYR A 25 0.55 -10.92 26.02
CA TYR A 25 0.12 -12.20 25.45
C TYR A 25 -0.17 -13.18 26.58
N ASP A 26 -1.37 -13.77 26.58
CA ASP A 26 -1.85 -14.67 27.64
C ASP A 26 -1.20 -16.08 27.58
N VAL A 27 0.13 -16.13 27.67
CA VAL A 27 0.90 -17.36 27.46
C VAL A 27 2.19 -17.36 28.27
N GLY A 28 2.65 -18.57 28.61
CA GLY A 28 3.80 -18.77 29.48
C GLY A 28 3.48 -18.45 30.94
N ASN A 29 4.47 -17.92 31.66
CA ASN A 29 4.36 -17.63 33.08
C ASN A 29 3.98 -16.16 33.32
N LEU A 30 2.72 -15.81 33.07
CA LEU A 30 2.21 -14.47 33.35
C LEU A 30 2.28 -14.15 34.84
N LYS A 31 2.89 -13.02 35.16
CA LYS A 31 3.00 -12.51 36.54
C LYS A 31 1.73 -11.79 37.02
N SER A 32 0.77 -11.55 36.13
CA SER A 32 -0.44 -10.76 36.41
C SER A 32 -1.64 -11.33 35.65
N PRO A 33 -2.87 -11.23 36.22
CA PRO A 33 -4.08 -11.69 35.55
C PRO A 33 -4.30 -10.95 34.22
N CYS A 34 -4.73 -11.72 33.22
CA CYS A 34 -5.00 -11.26 31.87
C CYS A 34 -6.40 -10.65 31.79
N HIS A 35 -6.49 -9.37 31.41
CA HIS A 35 -7.76 -8.65 31.25
C HIS A 35 -7.84 -7.99 29.87
N PRO A 36 -9.03 -7.88 29.27
CA PRO A 36 -9.21 -7.12 28.04
C PRO A 36 -8.91 -5.63 28.25
N PHE A 37 -8.64 -4.91 27.16
CA PHE A 37 -8.50 -3.46 27.21
C PHE A 37 -9.76 -2.79 27.75
N GLN A 38 -9.58 -1.87 28.69
CA GLN A 38 -10.64 -1.04 29.25
C GLN A 38 -10.33 0.44 29.03
N LYS A 39 -11.36 1.27 28.89
CA LYS A 39 -11.16 2.73 28.86
C LYS A 39 -10.59 3.19 30.20
N MET A 40 -9.51 3.95 30.15
CA MET A 40 -8.84 4.48 31.33
C MET A 40 -8.29 5.87 31.01
N LYS A 41 -8.82 6.91 31.67
CA LYS A 41 -8.56 8.32 31.34
C LYS A 41 -7.06 8.66 31.29
N ASP A 42 -6.30 8.15 32.26
CA ASP A 42 -4.85 8.43 32.39
C ASP A 42 -3.97 7.35 31.75
N GLY A 43 -4.59 6.36 31.10
CA GLY A 43 -3.92 5.31 30.35
C GLY A 43 -3.35 5.81 29.03
N LEU A 44 -2.33 5.13 28.50
CA LEU A 44 -1.76 5.49 27.20
C LEU A 44 -2.85 5.29 26.13
N PHE A 45 -3.07 6.33 25.31
CA PHE A 45 -4.20 6.43 24.37
C PHE A 45 -5.60 6.33 25.00
N GLY A 46 -5.73 6.52 26.32
CA GLY A 46 -7.00 6.43 27.02
C GLY A 46 -7.45 5.00 27.33
N PHE A 47 -6.51 4.04 27.35
CA PHE A 47 -6.79 2.63 27.64
C PHE A 47 -5.87 2.07 28.72
N SER A 48 -6.35 1.06 29.44
CA SER A 48 -5.53 0.23 30.32
C SER A 48 -4.52 -0.58 29.49
N LYS A 49 -3.59 -1.26 30.18
CA LYS A 49 -2.97 -2.44 29.57
C LYS A 49 -4.08 -3.46 29.26
N GLY A 50 -3.90 -4.21 28.20
CA GLY A 50 -4.85 -5.22 27.76
C GLY A 50 -4.12 -6.50 27.41
N CYS A 51 -4.87 -7.57 27.23
CA CYS A 51 -4.30 -8.88 27.03
C CYS A 51 -4.96 -9.60 25.86
N LEU A 52 -4.14 -10.30 25.07
CA LEU A 52 -4.56 -11.16 23.98
C LEU A 52 -4.58 -12.61 24.50
N HIS A 53 -5.78 -13.13 24.73
CA HIS A 53 -5.98 -14.53 25.06
C HIS A 53 -5.57 -15.45 23.90
N MET A 54 -4.94 -16.59 24.20
CA MET A 54 -4.48 -17.51 23.15
C MET A 54 -5.64 -18.15 22.38
N GLU A 55 -6.81 -18.30 22.98
CA GLU A 55 -8.03 -18.70 22.25
C GLU A 55 -8.36 -17.70 21.13
N ARG A 56 -8.29 -16.39 21.43
CA ARG A 56 -8.50 -15.36 20.42
C ARG A 56 -7.42 -15.38 19.34
N TRP A 57 -6.19 -15.70 19.72
CA TRP A 57 -5.10 -15.87 18.76
C TRP A 57 -5.32 -17.07 17.84
N ASP A 58 -5.82 -18.19 18.37
CA ASP A 58 -6.19 -19.38 17.60
C ASP A 58 -7.32 -19.07 16.60
N GLU A 59 -8.35 -18.32 17.02
CA GLU A 59 -9.43 -17.86 16.13
C GLU A 59 -8.93 -17.00 14.97
N LEU A 60 -8.04 -16.04 15.27
CA LEU A 60 -7.44 -15.19 14.25
C LEU A 60 -6.64 -16.01 13.24
N ASN A 61 -5.86 -16.99 13.70
CA ASN A 61 -5.09 -17.86 12.80
C ASN A 61 -5.97 -18.79 11.96
N ARG A 62 -7.11 -19.26 12.50
CA ARG A 62 -8.11 -19.97 11.70
C ARG A 62 -8.62 -19.08 10.56
N PHE A 63 -8.98 -17.85 10.87
CA PHE A 63 -9.41 -16.87 9.88
C PHE A 63 -8.32 -16.55 8.84
N PHE A 64 -7.07 -16.36 9.25
CA PHE A 64 -5.95 -16.12 8.32
C PHE A 64 -5.71 -17.31 7.39
N LYS A 65 -5.81 -18.52 7.91
CA LYS A 65 -5.70 -19.75 7.12
C LYS A 65 -6.82 -19.86 6.09
N GLU A 66 -8.08 -19.67 6.51
CA GLU A 66 -9.25 -19.74 5.61
C GLU A 66 -9.21 -18.66 4.51
N THR A 67 -8.57 -17.53 4.77
CA THR A 67 -8.44 -16.42 3.81
C THR A 67 -7.12 -16.41 3.05
N SER A 68 -6.22 -17.38 3.28
CA SER A 68 -4.86 -17.41 2.70
C SER A 68 -4.07 -16.11 2.91
N ALA A 69 -4.32 -15.43 4.04
CA ALA A 69 -3.70 -14.16 4.36
C ALA A 69 -2.22 -14.34 4.75
N MET A 70 -1.37 -13.40 4.31
CA MET A 70 0.00 -13.29 4.81
C MET A 70 -0.01 -12.42 6.07
N VAL A 71 0.42 -12.96 7.21
CA VAL A 71 0.26 -12.27 8.49
C VAL A 71 1.51 -11.48 8.84
N THR A 72 1.33 -10.18 9.08
CA THR A 72 2.26 -9.34 9.82
C THR A 72 1.68 -9.10 11.21
N PHE A 73 2.40 -9.44 12.27
CA PHE A 73 1.93 -9.20 13.64
C PHE A 73 2.86 -8.26 14.38
N GLY A 74 2.28 -7.24 14.98
CA GLY A 74 2.98 -6.23 15.76
C GLY A 74 3.22 -6.65 17.22
N LEU A 75 4.47 -6.63 17.63
CA LEU A 75 4.92 -6.95 18.98
C LEU A 75 4.91 -5.72 19.88
N ASN A 76 4.62 -5.92 21.16
CA ASN A 76 4.70 -4.86 22.18
C ASN A 76 6.16 -4.50 22.47
N ALA A 77 6.60 -3.33 22.01
CA ALA A 77 7.96 -2.83 22.20
C ALA A 77 8.15 -2.04 23.50
N LEU A 78 7.08 -1.75 24.24
CA LEU A 78 7.14 -1.08 25.56
C LEU A 78 7.12 -2.04 26.75
N HIS A 79 6.99 -3.35 26.53
CA HIS A 79 7.05 -4.33 27.62
C HIS A 79 8.39 -4.25 28.37
N GLY A 80 8.33 -4.24 29.71
CA GLY A 80 9.51 -4.09 30.59
C GLY A 80 10.03 -2.65 30.75
N ARG A 81 9.63 -1.71 29.88
CA ARG A 81 10.09 -0.33 29.94
C ARG A 81 9.35 0.50 30.97
N HIS A 82 9.93 1.65 31.31
CA HIS A 82 9.33 2.64 32.18
C HIS A 82 9.34 4.03 31.53
N LYS A 83 8.34 4.82 31.91
CA LYS A 83 8.18 6.20 31.46
C LYS A 83 9.22 7.06 32.19
N ILE A 84 10.12 7.69 31.45
CA ILE A 84 11.15 8.59 32.00
C ILE A 84 10.55 9.99 32.16
N LYS A 85 10.04 10.57 31.07
CA LYS A 85 9.49 11.94 31.06
C LYS A 85 8.53 12.12 29.89
N ARG A 86 7.34 12.67 30.15
CA ARG A 86 6.31 12.91 29.11
C ARG A 86 6.10 11.63 28.28
N SER A 87 6.29 11.64 26.96
CA SER A 87 6.15 10.47 26.10
C SER A 87 7.43 9.64 25.98
N LEU A 88 8.55 10.01 26.61
CA LEU A 88 9.80 9.26 26.53
C LEU A 88 9.77 8.03 27.43
N TRP A 89 10.06 6.87 26.84
CA TRP A 89 10.24 5.60 27.53
C TRP A 89 11.69 5.14 27.42
N GLY A 90 12.18 4.50 28.49
CA GLY A 90 13.50 3.88 28.49
C GLY A 90 13.56 2.64 29.37
N GLY A 91 14.77 2.13 29.55
CA GLY A 91 15.02 0.77 30.00
C GLY A 91 15.01 -0.22 28.84
N ASP A 92 15.60 -1.39 29.10
CA ASP A 92 15.68 -2.48 28.14
C ASP A 92 14.31 -3.10 27.89
N TRP A 93 14.10 -3.59 26.66
CA TRP A 93 12.89 -4.32 26.33
C TRP A 93 12.90 -5.72 26.98
N ASP A 94 11.88 -6.01 27.79
CA ASP A 94 11.66 -7.36 28.29
C ASP A 94 11.05 -8.21 27.17
N SER A 95 11.86 -9.09 26.59
CA SER A 95 11.44 -9.93 25.47
C SER A 95 10.68 -11.20 25.88
N SER A 96 10.59 -11.52 27.18
CA SER A 96 10.09 -12.82 27.65
C SER A 96 8.66 -13.13 27.18
N ASN A 97 7.74 -12.18 27.33
CA ASN A 97 6.34 -12.37 26.91
C ASN A 97 6.21 -12.54 25.39
N ALA A 98 6.99 -11.80 24.59
CA ALA A 98 7.01 -11.95 23.14
C ALA A 98 7.62 -13.29 22.71
N GLN A 99 8.67 -13.76 23.39
CA GLN A 99 9.27 -15.08 23.15
C GLN A 99 8.26 -16.21 23.40
N ASP A 100 7.54 -16.16 24.52
CA ASP A 100 6.53 -17.17 24.84
C ASP A 100 5.38 -17.16 23.83
N PHE A 101 4.97 -15.98 23.37
CA PHE A 101 3.99 -15.84 22.29
C PHE A 101 4.46 -16.41 20.95
N MET A 102 5.71 -16.16 20.57
CA MET A 102 6.30 -16.77 19.36
C MET A 102 6.40 -18.29 19.48
N LYS A 103 6.83 -18.81 20.63
CA LYS A 103 6.91 -20.26 20.89
C LYS A 103 5.54 -20.92 20.77
N TYR A 104 4.51 -20.32 21.38
CA TYR A 104 3.14 -20.81 21.25
C TYR A 104 2.69 -20.83 19.78
N THR A 105 2.89 -19.72 19.07
CA THR A 105 2.55 -19.60 17.64
C THR A 105 3.22 -20.69 16.80
N ILE A 106 4.52 -20.94 17.02
CA ILE A 106 5.27 -22.01 16.34
C ILE A 106 4.73 -23.40 16.72
N SER A 107 4.46 -23.65 18.02
CA SER A 107 3.96 -24.94 18.50
C SER A 107 2.60 -25.33 17.91
N LYS A 108 1.78 -24.34 17.56
CA LYS A 108 0.49 -24.52 16.90
C LYS A 108 0.60 -24.67 15.38
N GLY A 109 1.81 -24.53 14.82
CA GLY A 109 2.07 -24.55 13.38
C GLY A 109 1.55 -23.32 12.64
N TYR A 110 1.27 -22.23 13.35
CA TYR A 110 0.74 -21.00 12.77
C TYR A 110 1.82 -20.27 11.96
N GLN A 111 1.43 -19.83 10.77
CA GLN A 111 2.35 -19.21 9.80
C GLN A 111 2.32 -17.70 9.96
N ILE A 112 3.44 -17.14 10.41
CA ILE A 112 3.67 -15.70 10.45
C ILE A 112 4.69 -15.35 9.38
N ASP A 113 4.31 -14.44 8.49
CA ASP A 113 5.20 -13.99 7.41
C ASP A 113 6.20 -12.95 7.93
N SER A 114 5.79 -12.12 8.88
CA SER A 114 6.67 -11.11 9.47
C SER A 114 6.24 -10.67 10.86
N TRP A 115 7.23 -10.35 11.69
CA TRP A 115 7.04 -9.67 12.97
C TRP A 115 7.36 -8.20 12.82
N GLU A 116 6.49 -7.32 13.32
CA GLU A 116 6.72 -5.89 13.42
C GLU A 116 7.02 -5.51 14.87
N PHE A 117 7.94 -4.59 15.12
CA PHE A 117 8.33 -4.21 16.48
C PHE A 117 7.77 -2.84 16.86
N GLY A 118 6.83 -2.78 17.79
CA GLY A 118 6.20 -1.53 18.23
C GLY A 118 5.40 -0.78 17.16
N ASN A 119 4.75 0.31 17.59
CA ASN A 119 3.89 1.14 16.75
C ASN A 119 4.06 2.62 17.10
N GLU A 120 4.51 3.43 16.13
CA GLU A 120 4.64 4.89 16.23
C GLU A 120 5.53 5.39 17.38
N LEU A 121 6.59 4.62 17.69
CA LEU A 121 7.58 4.95 18.72
C LEU A 121 8.80 5.74 18.19
N SER A 122 8.87 5.99 16.87
CA SER A 122 9.96 6.70 16.21
C SER A 122 9.88 8.22 16.33
N GLY A 123 11.03 8.90 16.30
CA GLY A 123 11.11 10.36 16.41
C GLY A 123 10.49 10.86 17.72
N ASN A 124 9.52 11.76 17.62
CA ASN A 124 8.76 12.27 18.78
C ASN A 124 7.64 11.30 19.26
N GLY A 125 7.32 10.30 18.43
CA GLY A 125 6.26 9.31 18.62
C GLY A 125 4.86 9.90 18.79
N ILE A 126 3.87 9.00 18.86
CA ILE A 126 2.48 9.35 19.19
C ILE A 126 2.17 8.75 20.56
N GLY A 127 2.03 9.58 21.59
CA GLY A 127 1.79 9.14 22.97
C GLY A 127 3.03 8.54 23.68
N ALA A 128 3.86 7.78 22.98
CA ALA A 128 5.10 7.18 23.46
C ALA A 128 6.21 7.24 22.39
N HIS A 129 7.47 7.38 22.80
CA HIS A 129 8.63 7.21 21.93
C HIS A 129 9.81 6.59 22.69
N VAL A 130 10.71 5.96 21.92
CA VAL A 130 11.96 5.37 22.39
C VAL A 130 13.10 5.89 21.52
N HIS A 131 14.25 6.21 22.12
CA HIS A 131 15.41 6.64 21.34
C HIS A 131 15.90 5.52 20.41
N ALA A 132 16.33 5.91 19.21
CA ALA A 132 16.73 4.99 18.14
C ALA A 132 17.88 4.05 18.52
N ASP A 133 18.76 4.48 19.43
CA ASP A 133 19.88 3.67 19.90
C ASP A 133 19.41 2.49 20.76
N GLN A 134 18.52 2.74 21.73
CA GLN A 134 17.94 1.67 22.53
C GLN A 134 17.05 0.78 21.68
N TYR A 135 16.16 1.39 20.88
CA TYR A 135 15.25 0.66 20.00
C TYR A 135 16.01 -0.24 19.00
N GLY A 136 17.15 0.23 18.47
CA GLY A 136 18.02 -0.56 17.60
C GLY A 136 18.67 -1.76 18.31
N LYS A 137 19.14 -1.60 19.56
CA LYS A 137 19.66 -2.72 20.37
C LYS A 137 18.59 -3.78 20.63
N ASP A 138 17.37 -3.34 20.91
CA ASP A 138 16.25 -4.25 21.16
C ASP A 138 15.87 -5.05 19.90
N LEU A 139 15.96 -4.44 18.71
CA LEU A 139 15.79 -5.15 17.44
C LEU A 139 16.90 -6.17 17.15
N VAL A 140 18.15 -5.89 17.53
CA VAL A 140 19.24 -6.88 17.46
C VAL A 140 18.89 -8.09 18.34
N ASN A 141 18.37 -7.85 19.55
CA ASN A 141 17.92 -8.92 20.43
C ASN A 141 16.75 -9.72 19.82
N LEU A 142 15.72 -9.03 19.31
CA LEU A 142 14.59 -9.65 18.64
C LEU A 142 15.01 -10.49 17.43
N ARG A 143 15.98 -10.01 16.64
CA ARG A 143 16.52 -10.80 15.52
C ARG A 143 17.17 -12.09 16.00
N LYS A 144 17.95 -12.06 17.09
CA LYS A 144 18.55 -13.28 17.67
C LYS A 144 17.47 -14.28 18.09
N ILE A 145 16.45 -13.80 18.80
CA ILE A 145 15.28 -14.59 19.20
C ILE A 145 14.61 -15.25 17.98
N ILE A 146 14.33 -14.48 16.93
CA ILE A 146 13.72 -15.01 15.69
C ILE A 146 14.63 -16.08 15.06
N ASN A 147 15.94 -15.86 15.01
CA ASN A 147 16.89 -16.83 14.45
C ASN A 147 16.89 -18.15 15.24
N GLU A 148 16.84 -18.07 16.57
CA GLU A 148 16.86 -19.23 17.45
C GLU A 148 15.55 -20.01 17.39
N LEU A 149 14.41 -19.34 17.56
CA LEU A 149 13.10 -19.98 17.58
C LEU A 149 12.72 -20.62 16.24
N TYR A 150 13.16 -20.04 15.12
CA TYR A 150 12.84 -20.53 13.77
C TYR A 150 13.96 -21.35 13.11
N LYS A 151 15.00 -21.78 13.84
CA LYS A 151 16.17 -22.49 13.28
C LYS A 151 15.82 -23.76 12.48
N GLY A 152 14.72 -24.44 12.83
CA GLY A 152 14.21 -25.63 12.13
C GLY A 152 12.94 -25.40 11.31
N SER A 153 12.48 -24.15 11.19
CA SER A 153 11.25 -23.83 10.47
C SER A 153 11.49 -23.80 8.95
N GLN A 154 10.48 -24.19 8.17
CA GLN A 154 10.55 -24.15 6.69
C GLN A 154 10.79 -22.74 6.14
N SER A 155 10.20 -21.75 6.80
CA SER A 155 10.37 -20.34 6.49
C SER A 155 10.61 -19.55 7.76
N LYS A 156 11.44 -18.52 7.64
CA LYS A 156 11.74 -17.60 8.72
C LYS A 156 11.02 -16.27 8.48
N PRO A 157 10.31 -15.71 9.49
CA PRO A 157 9.59 -14.47 9.34
C PRO A 157 10.54 -13.28 9.15
N SER A 158 10.09 -12.31 8.36
CA SER A 158 10.79 -11.03 8.23
C SER A 158 10.65 -10.18 9.49
N LEU A 159 11.64 -9.34 9.79
CA LEU A 159 11.57 -8.32 10.85
C LEU A 159 11.33 -6.93 10.26
N ILE A 160 10.23 -6.32 10.68
CA ILE A 160 9.73 -5.03 10.21
C ILE A 160 9.81 -3.99 11.33
N ALA A 161 10.32 -2.80 11.03
CA ALA A 161 10.43 -1.68 11.97
C ALA A 161 10.64 -0.36 11.20
N PRO A 162 10.40 0.82 11.80
CA PRO A 162 9.86 1.02 13.15
C PRO A 162 8.33 1.12 13.26
N GLY A 163 7.60 1.06 12.14
CA GLY A 163 6.13 1.20 12.18
C GLY A 163 5.70 2.57 12.70
N GLY A 164 6.41 3.64 12.34
CA GLY A 164 6.15 4.99 12.82
C GLY A 164 6.33 6.07 11.76
N PHE A 165 6.17 7.33 12.13
CA PHE A 165 6.37 8.43 11.20
C PHE A 165 7.83 8.61 10.86
N TYR A 166 8.09 8.95 9.60
CA TYR A 166 9.42 9.19 9.08
C TYR A 166 10.08 10.37 9.81
N ASP A 167 11.26 10.12 10.36
CA ASP A 167 12.16 11.09 10.97
C ASP A 167 13.58 10.74 10.54
N GLU A 168 14.25 11.64 9.83
CA GLU A 168 15.52 11.34 9.15
C GLU A 168 16.63 10.93 10.12
N GLU A 169 16.87 11.72 11.17
CA GLU A 169 17.92 11.45 12.14
C GLU A 169 17.66 10.15 12.90
N TRP A 170 16.41 9.92 13.31
CA TRP A 170 16.02 8.72 14.02
C TRP A 170 16.15 7.48 13.12
N PHE A 171 15.72 7.54 11.86
CA PHE A 171 15.79 6.42 10.92
C PHE A 171 17.24 6.07 10.56
N VAL A 172 18.10 7.08 10.31
CA VAL A 172 19.54 6.87 10.09
C VAL A 172 20.17 6.22 11.32
N LYS A 173 19.88 6.75 12.52
CA LYS A 173 20.44 6.22 13.77
C LYS A 173 19.99 4.79 14.04
N LEU A 174 18.74 4.45 13.71
CA LEU A 174 18.22 3.09 13.81
C LEU A 174 19.01 2.12 12.94
N LEU A 175 19.20 2.44 11.65
CA LEU A 175 19.94 1.57 10.73
C LEU A 175 21.40 1.40 11.16
N GLN A 176 22.04 2.49 11.61
CA GLN A 176 23.40 2.44 12.13
C GLN A 176 23.52 1.58 13.39
N THR A 177 22.54 1.67 14.31
CA THR A 177 22.61 0.97 15.60
C THR A 177 22.23 -0.50 15.47
N SER A 178 21.20 -0.81 14.66
CA SER A 178 20.76 -2.19 14.43
C SER A 178 21.74 -2.97 13.55
N GLY A 179 22.33 -2.32 12.54
CA GLY A 179 23.34 -2.92 11.67
C GLY A 179 22.80 -3.88 10.61
N PHE A 180 23.74 -4.45 9.85
CA PHE A 180 23.46 -5.26 8.66
C PHE A 180 22.57 -6.48 8.97
N GLY A 181 21.52 -6.68 8.16
CA GLY A 181 20.69 -7.88 8.20
C GLY A 181 19.76 -8.00 9.40
N VAL A 182 19.67 -6.97 10.26
CA VAL A 182 18.73 -6.99 11.40
C VAL A 182 17.32 -6.66 10.95
N ILE A 183 17.12 -5.57 10.20
CA ILE A 183 15.80 -5.13 9.72
C ILE A 183 15.64 -5.51 8.24
N ASP A 184 14.66 -6.34 7.91
CA ASP A 184 14.37 -6.74 6.52
C ASP A 184 13.53 -5.67 5.79
N VAL A 185 12.68 -4.98 6.55
CA VAL A 185 11.77 -3.96 6.03
C VAL A 185 11.79 -2.73 6.94
N MET A 186 12.17 -1.59 6.38
CA MET A 186 12.01 -0.27 6.99
C MET A 186 10.58 0.25 6.73
N SER A 187 9.69 0.08 7.70
CA SER A 187 8.29 0.51 7.60
C SER A 187 8.09 1.94 8.13
N HIS A 188 7.20 2.68 7.50
CA HIS A 188 6.72 3.96 8.03
C HIS A 188 5.20 4.08 7.89
N HIS A 189 4.62 4.97 8.69
CA HIS A 189 3.21 5.32 8.65
C HIS A 189 3.00 6.58 7.82
N MET A 190 1.84 6.69 7.17
CA MET A 190 1.53 7.83 6.32
C MET A 190 0.06 8.26 6.37
N TYR A 191 -0.16 9.50 6.79
CA TYR A 191 -1.47 10.17 6.82
C TYR A 191 -1.36 11.57 6.20
N ASN A 192 -1.36 11.61 4.87
CA ASN A 192 -1.07 12.82 4.09
C ASN A 192 -2.16 13.90 4.13
N LEU A 193 -3.38 13.59 4.58
CA LEU A 193 -4.50 14.56 4.63
C LEU A 193 -4.59 15.31 5.96
N GLY A 194 -4.04 14.76 7.05
CA GLY A 194 -4.15 15.32 8.40
C GLY A 194 -5.25 14.66 9.24
N ALA A 195 -5.82 15.40 10.19
CA ALA A 195 -6.83 14.88 11.11
C ALA A 195 -8.16 14.57 10.41
N GLY A 196 -8.83 13.49 10.82
CA GLY A 196 -10.17 13.14 10.34
C GLY A 196 -11.24 14.23 10.54
N VAL A 197 -11.08 15.06 11.57
CA VAL A 197 -12.00 16.17 11.87
C VAL A 197 -11.81 17.41 10.98
N ASP A 198 -10.79 17.42 10.11
CA ASP A 198 -10.50 18.60 9.29
C ASP A 198 -11.61 18.83 8.23
N PRO A 199 -12.27 20.00 8.21
CA PRO A 199 -13.31 20.30 7.21
C PRO A 199 -12.76 20.39 5.78
N LYS A 200 -11.44 20.53 5.61
CA LYS A 200 -10.75 20.68 4.32
C LYS A 200 -10.27 19.36 3.71
N LEU A 201 -10.67 18.20 4.23
CA LEU A 201 -10.23 16.90 3.69
C LEU A 201 -10.52 16.76 2.18
N VAL A 202 -11.73 17.10 1.73
CA VAL A 202 -12.10 17.00 0.30
C VAL A 202 -11.23 17.90 -0.58
N SER A 203 -10.99 19.15 -0.17
CA SER A 203 -10.15 20.06 -0.96
C SER A 203 -8.69 19.63 -0.98
N LYS A 204 -8.18 19.01 0.10
CA LYS A 204 -6.85 18.41 0.13
C LYS A 204 -6.73 17.19 -0.79
N ILE A 205 -7.76 16.33 -0.85
CA ILE A 205 -7.78 15.16 -1.74
C ILE A 205 -7.77 15.59 -3.21
N LEU A 206 -8.52 16.63 -3.57
CA LEU A 206 -8.62 17.12 -4.94
C LEU A 206 -7.49 18.08 -5.35
N ASN A 207 -6.54 18.36 -4.45
CA ASN A 207 -5.42 19.25 -4.72
C ASN A 207 -4.16 18.44 -5.09
N PRO A 208 -3.70 18.50 -6.36
CA PRO A 208 -2.55 17.71 -6.80
C PRO A 208 -1.25 18.07 -6.09
N ASP A 209 -1.03 19.35 -5.75
CA ASP A 209 0.16 19.80 -5.04
C ASP A 209 0.19 19.30 -3.60
N HIS A 210 -0.98 19.23 -2.95
CA HIS A 210 -1.09 18.63 -1.63
C HIS A 210 -0.76 17.13 -1.66
N LEU A 211 -1.26 16.39 -2.65
CA LEU A 211 -0.96 14.97 -2.82
C LEU A 211 0.53 14.72 -3.13
N ASN A 212 1.19 15.62 -3.87
CA ASN A 212 2.60 15.47 -4.24
C ASN A 212 3.56 15.50 -3.05
N LYS A 213 3.14 16.05 -1.89
CA LYS A 213 3.96 16.09 -0.67
C LYS A 213 4.42 14.71 -0.20
N ALA A 214 3.62 13.66 -0.45
CA ALA A 214 3.99 12.29 -0.06
C ALA A 214 5.26 11.78 -0.77
N ALA A 215 5.55 12.27 -1.98
CA ALA A 215 6.73 11.86 -2.75
C ALA A 215 8.04 12.23 -2.04
N TYR A 216 8.06 13.32 -1.27
CA TYR A 216 9.23 13.73 -0.50
C TYR A 216 9.64 12.68 0.53
N THR A 217 8.69 12.20 1.33
CA THR A 217 8.93 11.15 2.34
C THR A 217 9.44 9.86 1.68
N PHE A 218 8.84 9.44 0.57
CA PHE A 218 9.28 8.25 -0.16
C PHE A 218 10.69 8.40 -0.74
N GLY A 219 10.99 9.58 -1.31
CA GLY A 219 12.32 9.90 -1.86
C GLY A 219 13.39 9.86 -0.79
N ASN A 220 13.15 10.50 0.35
CA ASN A 220 14.11 10.57 1.44
C ASN A 220 14.34 9.21 2.11
N LEU A 221 13.27 8.44 2.37
CA LEU A 221 13.40 7.09 2.90
C LEU A 221 14.19 6.20 1.94
N THR A 222 13.92 6.30 0.63
CA THR A 222 14.69 5.57 -0.39
C THR A 222 16.17 5.96 -0.37
N HIS A 223 16.48 7.26 -0.20
CA HIS A 223 17.85 7.74 -0.10
C HIS A 223 18.58 7.17 1.13
N ILE A 224 17.94 7.21 2.29
CA ILE A 224 18.51 6.66 3.54
C ILE A 224 18.74 5.16 3.43
N ILE A 225 17.77 4.40 2.92
CA ILE A 225 17.93 2.96 2.72
C ILE A 225 19.11 2.66 1.81
N ARG A 226 19.22 3.34 0.66
CA ARG A 226 20.37 3.13 -0.27
C ARG A 226 21.72 3.40 0.40
N ARG A 227 21.79 4.39 1.30
CA ARG A 227 23.04 4.83 1.92
C ARG A 227 23.41 4.07 3.19
N HIS A 228 22.43 3.76 4.02
CA HIS A 228 22.64 3.27 5.39
C HIS A 228 22.09 1.87 5.63
N GLY A 229 21.26 1.34 4.73
CA GLY A 229 20.64 0.03 4.88
C GLY A 229 20.29 -0.63 3.54
N PRO A 230 21.23 -0.82 2.59
CA PRO A 230 20.90 -1.35 1.26
C PRO A 230 20.35 -2.79 1.28
N TRP A 231 20.41 -3.47 2.43
CA TRP A 231 19.81 -4.80 2.66
C TRP A 231 18.32 -4.76 3.01
N THR A 232 17.74 -3.59 3.31
CA THR A 232 16.34 -3.45 3.71
C THR A 232 15.47 -2.87 2.60
N SER A 233 14.17 -3.12 2.66
CA SER A 233 13.18 -2.55 1.73
C SER A 233 12.27 -1.54 2.42
N ALA A 234 11.74 -0.56 1.68
CA ALA A 234 10.82 0.46 2.22
C ALA A 234 9.37 0.01 2.09
N TRP A 235 8.63 -0.04 3.20
CA TRP A 235 7.18 -0.27 3.19
C TRP A 235 6.42 0.89 3.82
N VAL A 236 5.19 1.11 3.36
CA VAL A 236 4.16 1.82 4.13
C VAL A 236 3.44 0.76 4.96
N GLY A 237 3.68 0.76 6.28
CA GLY A 237 3.11 -0.23 7.22
C GLY A 237 1.66 0.07 7.61
N GLU A 238 1.30 1.35 7.64
CA GLU A 238 -0.05 1.82 7.98
C GLU A 238 -0.36 3.13 7.23
N SER A 239 -1.55 3.23 6.66
CA SER A 239 -2.03 4.45 6.01
C SER A 239 -3.55 4.47 5.93
N GLY A 240 -4.15 5.66 5.90
CA GLY A 240 -5.59 5.86 5.74
C GLY A 240 -5.99 7.21 5.14
N GLY A 241 -5.03 7.95 4.60
CA GLY A 241 -5.21 9.35 4.18
C GLY A 241 -5.27 10.30 5.39
N ALA A 242 -6.29 10.18 6.23
CA ALA A 242 -6.50 10.99 7.43
C ALA A 242 -6.40 10.15 8.73
N TYR A 243 -5.68 10.67 9.72
CA TYR A 243 -5.53 10.00 11.03
C TYR A 243 -6.76 10.25 11.93
N ASN A 244 -6.81 9.61 13.11
CA ASN A 244 -7.97 9.58 14.00
C ASN A 244 -9.22 8.96 13.34
N SER A 245 -9.05 7.77 12.75
CA SER A 245 -10.12 6.98 12.12
C SER A 245 -10.71 7.56 10.82
N GLY A 246 -9.99 8.49 10.19
CA GLY A 246 -10.42 9.13 8.95
C GLY A 246 -11.53 10.17 9.15
N GLY A 247 -11.93 10.82 8.05
CA GLY A 247 -12.99 11.81 8.05
C GLY A 247 -14.38 11.21 7.86
N ALA A 248 -15.29 11.53 8.77
CA ALA A 248 -16.70 11.13 8.65
C ALA A 248 -17.29 11.66 7.33
N HIS A 249 -17.98 10.79 6.59
CA HIS A 249 -18.57 11.10 5.27
C HIS A 249 -17.57 11.56 4.20
N VAL A 250 -16.28 11.27 4.40
CA VAL A 250 -15.21 11.56 3.42
C VAL A 250 -14.37 10.31 3.20
N SER A 251 -13.73 9.77 4.24
CA SER A 251 -12.78 8.67 4.12
C SER A 251 -13.43 7.34 3.68
N ASN A 252 -14.73 7.18 3.91
CA ASN A 252 -15.54 6.03 3.52
C ASN A 252 -16.36 6.26 2.24
N THR A 253 -15.99 7.23 1.41
CA THR A 253 -16.77 7.65 0.23
C THR A 253 -15.89 7.69 -1.03
N PHE A 254 -16.51 7.85 -2.20
CA PHE A 254 -15.84 7.82 -3.49
C PHE A 254 -14.63 8.78 -3.57
N VAL A 255 -14.75 9.99 -3.02
CA VAL A 255 -13.67 10.99 -3.08
C VAL A 255 -12.35 10.50 -2.51
N ASN A 256 -12.37 9.58 -1.53
CA ASN A 256 -11.17 9.02 -0.91
C ASN A 256 -10.89 7.56 -1.38
N SER A 257 -11.26 7.22 -2.61
CA SER A 257 -11.14 5.86 -3.16
C SER A 257 -10.23 5.78 -4.38
N PHE A 258 -9.66 4.60 -4.63
CA PHE A 258 -8.97 4.23 -5.87
C PHE A 258 -9.34 2.83 -6.39
N CYS A 259 -10.38 2.21 -5.82
CA CYS A 259 -10.85 0.85 -6.10
C CYS A 259 -9.75 -0.24 -6.03
N GLY A 260 -9.35 -0.60 -4.81
CA GLY A 260 -8.27 -1.58 -4.56
C GLY A 260 -8.50 -2.97 -5.18
N LEU A 261 -9.74 -3.40 -5.37
CA LEU A 261 -10.03 -4.70 -5.99
C LEU A 261 -9.77 -4.69 -7.50
N LEU A 262 -10.13 -3.60 -8.21
CA LEU A 262 -9.76 -3.46 -9.63
C LEU A 262 -8.25 -3.34 -9.79
N TRP A 263 -7.59 -2.56 -8.93
CA TRP A 263 -6.13 -2.51 -8.89
C TRP A 263 -5.55 -3.92 -8.76
N HIS A 264 -6.02 -4.70 -7.78
CA HIS A 264 -5.57 -6.07 -7.59
C HIS A 264 -5.80 -6.97 -8.80
N ARG A 265 -6.92 -6.82 -9.52
CA ARG A 265 -7.26 -7.67 -10.68
C ARG A 265 -6.48 -7.29 -11.93
N LEU A 266 -6.17 -6.01 -12.12
CA LEU A 266 -5.66 -5.48 -13.39
C LEU A 266 -4.18 -5.11 -13.37
N MET A 267 -3.69 -4.53 -12.27
CA MET A 267 -2.32 -4.00 -12.18
C MET A 267 -1.32 -5.09 -11.80
N GLY A 268 -0.32 -5.34 -12.63
CA GLY A 268 0.74 -6.30 -12.39
C GLY A 268 1.84 -5.77 -11.47
N LYS A 269 2.87 -6.59 -11.24
CA LYS A 269 3.96 -6.29 -10.29
C LYS A 269 5.02 -5.33 -10.85
N VAL A 270 5.16 -5.28 -12.17
CA VAL A 270 6.17 -4.44 -12.84
C VAL A 270 5.58 -3.05 -13.08
N VAL A 271 6.17 -2.05 -12.42
CA VAL A 271 5.80 -0.63 -12.53
C VAL A 271 6.47 -0.03 -13.76
N LEU A 272 5.72 0.74 -14.54
CA LEU A 272 6.20 1.43 -15.73
C LEU A 272 6.22 2.94 -15.50
N ASN A 273 7.17 3.62 -16.15
CA ASN A 273 7.22 5.07 -16.13
C ASN A 273 6.22 5.66 -17.13
N VAL A 274 5.41 6.62 -16.69
CA VAL A 274 4.49 7.37 -17.55
C VAL A 274 5.02 8.79 -17.72
N LYS A 275 5.34 9.16 -18.96
CA LYS A 275 5.65 10.54 -19.31
C LYS A 275 4.37 11.22 -19.80
N SER A 276 3.95 12.27 -19.13
CA SER A 276 2.77 13.05 -19.48
C SER A 276 3.10 14.53 -19.43
N HIS A 277 2.63 15.27 -20.43
CA HIS A 277 2.62 16.73 -20.45
C HIS A 277 1.24 17.30 -20.08
N ALA A 278 0.36 16.46 -19.54
CA ALA A 278 -0.99 16.86 -19.15
C ALA A 278 -1.00 17.72 -17.88
N SER A 279 -2.16 18.33 -17.62
CA SER A 279 -2.44 19.06 -16.39
C SER A 279 -2.14 18.21 -15.14
N PRO A 280 -1.63 18.79 -14.03
CA PRO A 280 -1.40 18.08 -12.77
C PRO A 280 -2.68 17.48 -12.17
N PHE A 281 -3.86 17.94 -12.60
CA PHE A 281 -5.15 17.36 -12.24
C PHE A 281 -5.43 16.02 -12.92
N LEU A 282 -4.69 15.63 -13.97
CA LEU A 282 -4.79 14.31 -14.61
C LEU A 282 -3.58 13.46 -14.22
N ARG A 283 -3.77 12.55 -13.26
CA ARG A 283 -2.70 11.69 -12.74
C ARG A 283 -2.75 10.34 -13.45
N SER A 284 -1.60 9.82 -13.88
CA SER A 284 -1.51 8.59 -14.66
C SER A 284 -0.43 7.67 -14.11
N TYR A 285 -0.73 6.38 -13.99
CA TYR A 285 0.18 5.35 -13.50
C TYR A 285 0.05 4.10 -14.37
N ALA A 286 1.16 3.49 -14.79
CA ALA A 286 1.13 2.33 -15.67
C ALA A 286 1.90 1.16 -15.07
N HIS A 287 1.36 -0.03 -15.22
CA HIS A 287 1.99 -1.30 -14.84
C HIS A 287 1.86 -2.27 -16.01
N CYS A 288 2.73 -3.29 -16.07
CA CYS A 288 2.41 -4.46 -16.88
C CYS A 288 1.09 -5.06 -16.41
N SER A 289 0.27 -5.58 -17.33
CA SER A 289 -1.03 -6.15 -16.97
C SER A 289 -0.86 -7.41 -16.11
N LYS A 290 -1.74 -7.59 -15.12
CA LYS A 290 -1.68 -8.78 -14.27
C LYS A 290 -2.19 -10.02 -15.00
N GLY A 291 -1.36 -11.06 -15.03
CA GLY A 291 -1.74 -12.38 -15.54
C GLY A 291 -1.91 -12.47 -17.06
N ARG A 292 -1.57 -11.43 -17.81
CA ARG A 292 -1.64 -11.39 -19.28
C ARG A 292 -0.65 -10.37 -19.86
N ALA A 293 -0.30 -10.55 -21.12
CA ALA A 293 0.56 -9.62 -21.84
C ALA A 293 -0.11 -8.25 -22.05
N GLY A 294 0.72 -7.21 -22.07
CA GLY A 294 0.27 -5.83 -22.28
C GLY A 294 0.44 -4.93 -21.05
N VAL A 295 -0.21 -3.78 -21.10
CA VAL A 295 -0.07 -2.70 -20.11
C VAL A 295 -1.44 -2.30 -19.57
N THR A 296 -1.50 -2.05 -18.27
CA THR A 296 -2.67 -1.45 -17.61
C THR A 296 -2.31 -0.05 -17.10
N LEU A 297 -3.14 0.91 -17.44
CA LEU A 297 -3.06 2.30 -17.00
C LEU A 297 -4.15 2.57 -15.95
N LEU A 298 -3.79 3.19 -14.84
CA LEU A 298 -4.69 3.88 -13.93
C LEU A 298 -4.62 5.37 -14.22
N VAL A 299 -5.78 5.99 -14.49
CA VAL A 299 -5.90 7.43 -14.68
C VAL A 299 -6.88 8.00 -13.66
N ILE A 300 -6.52 9.12 -13.03
CA ILE A 300 -7.34 9.81 -12.03
C ILE A 300 -7.49 11.27 -12.48
N ASN A 301 -8.72 11.69 -12.72
CA ASN A 301 -9.04 13.08 -13.02
C ASN A 301 -9.56 13.78 -11.76
N LEU A 302 -8.78 14.72 -11.23
CA LEU A 302 -9.10 15.54 -10.07
C LEU A 302 -9.79 16.86 -10.45
N SER A 303 -9.89 17.19 -11.74
CA SER A 303 -10.58 18.40 -12.21
C SER A 303 -12.09 18.19 -12.13
N ASN A 304 -12.81 19.20 -11.65
CA ASN A 304 -14.27 19.24 -11.65
C ASN A 304 -14.88 19.89 -12.91
N GLN A 305 -14.05 20.44 -13.80
CA GLN A 305 -14.50 21.20 -14.97
C GLN A 305 -14.00 20.59 -16.30
N THR A 306 -12.94 19.78 -16.26
CA THR A 306 -12.25 19.34 -17.46
C THR A 306 -12.53 17.87 -17.76
N ASN A 307 -13.09 17.61 -18.94
CA ASN A 307 -13.02 16.31 -19.57
C ASN A 307 -11.66 16.21 -20.26
N PHE A 308 -10.85 15.21 -19.88
CA PHE A 308 -9.57 14.98 -20.57
C PHE A 308 -9.76 13.99 -21.70
N ILE A 309 -9.17 14.31 -22.85
CA ILE A 309 -9.08 13.42 -24.01
C ILE A 309 -7.61 13.07 -24.18
N MET A 310 -7.29 11.79 -24.17
CA MET A 310 -5.91 11.31 -24.25
C MET A 310 -5.76 10.18 -25.26
N ASN A 311 -4.54 10.07 -25.79
CA ASN A 311 -4.11 8.96 -26.64
C ASN A 311 -2.91 8.31 -25.95
N ALA A 312 -2.90 6.97 -25.90
CA ALA A 312 -1.76 6.22 -25.41
C ALA A 312 -0.84 5.86 -26.58
N GLN A 313 0.45 6.15 -26.46
CA GLN A 313 1.46 5.80 -27.46
C GLN A 313 2.69 5.20 -26.76
N ASN A 314 3.32 4.24 -27.43
CA ASN A 314 4.57 3.67 -26.95
C ASN A 314 5.74 4.61 -27.27
N SER A 315 6.59 4.87 -26.28
CA SER A 315 7.81 5.67 -26.43
C SER A 315 8.85 5.07 -27.40
N ILE A 316 8.77 3.76 -27.70
CA ILE A 316 9.62 3.10 -28.71
C ILE A 316 9.31 3.66 -30.11
N ASN A 317 8.03 3.93 -30.42
CA ASN A 317 7.63 4.50 -31.71
C ASN A 317 8.14 5.94 -31.88
N LEU A 318 8.29 6.71 -30.79
CA LEU A 318 8.86 8.05 -30.83
C LEU A 318 10.37 8.04 -31.14
N LYS A 319 11.10 7.01 -30.71
CA LYS A 319 12.54 6.88 -31.01
C LYS A 319 12.81 6.43 -32.44
N LEU A 320 11.91 5.63 -33.03
CA LEU A 320 12.02 5.22 -34.44
C LEU A 320 11.74 6.39 -35.41
N ALA A 321 10.86 7.33 -35.04
CA ALA A 321 10.57 8.52 -35.87
C ALA A 321 11.69 9.58 -35.87
N ALA A 322 12.67 9.50 -34.96
CA ALA A 322 13.70 10.53 -34.79
C ALA A 322 14.99 10.28 -35.61
N ASN A 323 15.03 9.22 -36.43
CA ASN A 323 16.24 8.81 -37.17
C ASN A 323 16.17 8.94 -38.70
N GLU A 324 15.24 9.72 -39.25
CA GLU A 324 15.24 10.09 -40.68
C GLU A 324 15.37 11.60 -40.86
N GLN A 325 16.58 12.13 -40.72
CA GLN A 325 16.94 13.39 -41.34
C GLN A 325 18.34 13.30 -41.94
N ASN A 326 18.41 13.19 -43.27
CA ASN A 326 19.27 14.03 -44.11
C ASN A 326 19.10 13.69 -45.61
N ILE A 327 18.66 14.70 -46.39
CA ILE A 327 19.10 15.13 -47.75
C ILE A 327 17.92 15.57 -48.66
N SER A 328 17.79 16.91 -48.77
CA SER A 328 17.68 17.78 -49.97
C SER A 328 16.74 17.48 -51.17
N ARG A 329 15.87 18.50 -51.40
CA ARG A 329 15.39 19.17 -52.65
C ARG A 329 14.41 18.51 -53.65
N ASP A 330 13.47 19.39 -54.01
CA ASP A 330 12.66 19.56 -55.23
C ASP A 330 11.27 18.90 -55.40
N SER A 331 10.35 19.81 -55.73
CA SER A 331 9.00 19.72 -56.30
C SER A 331 8.60 18.39 -56.96
N PHE A 332 7.52 17.76 -56.48
CA PHE A 332 6.36 17.40 -57.32
C PHE A 332 5.17 16.92 -56.46
N THR A 333 3.97 17.34 -56.85
CA THR A 333 2.69 16.84 -56.33
C THR A 333 2.50 15.35 -56.62
N HIS A 334 2.16 14.53 -55.62
CA HIS A 334 1.09 13.53 -55.72
C HIS A 334 0.81 12.83 -54.38
N ASN A 335 -0.49 12.64 -54.11
CA ASN A 335 -1.03 11.75 -53.09
C ASN A 335 -0.30 10.40 -53.04
N LEU A 336 0.31 10.06 -51.90
CA LEU A 336 0.52 8.68 -51.50
C LEU A 336 0.20 8.49 -50.02
N LYS A 337 -0.88 7.75 -49.79
CA LYS A 337 -1.12 6.95 -48.58
C LYS A 337 0.11 6.07 -48.29
N LYS A 338 0.10 5.47 -47.08
CA LYS A 338 0.84 4.27 -46.62
C LYS A 338 2.19 4.56 -45.91
N THR A 339 2.61 3.87 -44.84
CA THR A 339 2.15 2.60 -44.24
C THR A 339 2.62 2.47 -42.78
N PHE A 340 1.81 1.77 -41.98
CA PHE A 340 2.19 1.11 -40.72
C PHE A 340 3.32 0.10 -40.91
N SER A 341 4.20 -0.03 -39.91
CA SER A 341 5.15 -1.13 -39.81
C SER A 341 4.82 -1.98 -38.59
N TRP A 342 4.11 -3.09 -38.84
CA TRP A 342 3.88 -4.20 -37.92
C TRP A 342 4.45 -5.45 -38.58
N VAL A 343 5.41 -6.11 -37.95
CA VAL A 343 5.95 -7.39 -38.43
C VAL A 343 5.70 -8.44 -37.34
N GLY A 344 4.66 -9.22 -37.56
CA GLY A 344 4.28 -10.35 -36.71
C GLY A 344 3.13 -11.14 -37.34
N THR A 345 3.44 -11.94 -38.37
CA THR A 345 2.60 -13.00 -38.98
C THR A 345 1.12 -13.12 -38.56
N LYS A 346 0.24 -12.90 -39.55
CA LYS A 346 -1.23 -13.10 -39.62
C LYS A 346 -2.08 -12.00 -38.98
N ALA A 347 -2.41 -11.01 -39.82
CA ALA A 347 -3.54 -10.13 -39.65
C ALA A 347 -4.86 -10.93 -39.72
N SER A 348 -5.55 -11.03 -38.59
CA SER A 348 -7.00 -11.00 -38.57
C SER A 348 -7.38 -9.52 -38.50
N ASP A 349 -8.25 -9.05 -39.39
CA ASP A 349 -8.87 -7.72 -39.38
C ASP A 349 -9.85 -7.52 -38.19
N ASP A 350 -9.68 -8.27 -37.10
CA ASP A 350 -10.38 -8.00 -35.85
C ASP A 350 -9.89 -6.66 -35.30
N ALA A 351 -10.82 -5.72 -35.15
CA ALA A 351 -10.57 -4.47 -34.47
C ALA A 351 -9.97 -4.77 -33.09
N LEU A 352 -8.67 -4.54 -32.91
CA LEU A 352 -8.03 -4.72 -31.62
C LEU A 352 -8.73 -3.80 -30.61
N LEU A 353 -9.29 -4.40 -29.55
CA LEU A 353 -10.05 -3.70 -28.51
C LEU A 353 -9.21 -3.55 -27.26
N ARG A 354 -9.29 -2.39 -26.62
CA ARG A 354 -8.88 -2.20 -25.21
C ARG A 354 -10.09 -2.35 -24.29
N GLU A 355 -9.80 -2.69 -23.04
CA GLU A 355 -10.79 -2.77 -21.97
C GLU A 355 -10.72 -1.49 -21.14
N GLU A 356 -11.85 -0.83 -20.91
CA GLU A 356 -11.95 0.35 -20.05
C GLU A 356 -12.90 0.10 -18.87
N TYR A 357 -12.47 0.56 -17.69
CA TYR A 357 -13.20 0.49 -16.43
C TYR A 357 -13.30 1.90 -15.85
N HIS A 358 -14.37 2.62 -16.18
CA HIS A 358 -14.63 3.97 -15.70
C HIS A 358 -15.41 3.94 -14.40
N LEU A 359 -14.84 4.55 -13.37
CA LEU A 359 -15.40 4.64 -12.04
C LEU A 359 -15.85 6.08 -11.76
N THR A 360 -17.10 6.22 -11.37
CA THR A 360 -17.70 7.50 -10.98
C THR A 360 -18.45 7.35 -9.65
N PRO A 361 -18.68 8.45 -8.92
CA PRO A 361 -19.61 8.43 -7.80
C PRO A 361 -21.05 8.29 -8.32
N LYS A 362 -21.89 7.56 -7.58
CA LYS A 362 -23.34 7.54 -7.86
C LYS A 362 -23.90 8.96 -7.88
N ASP A 363 -24.68 9.27 -8.91
CA ASP A 363 -25.33 10.56 -9.17
C ASP A 363 -24.37 11.77 -9.24
N GLY A 364 -23.07 11.54 -9.48
CA GLY A 364 -22.06 12.59 -9.47
C GLY A 364 -21.68 13.09 -8.07
N TYR A 365 -22.24 12.51 -7.00
CA TYR A 365 -22.00 12.97 -5.64
C TYR A 365 -20.71 12.37 -5.06
N LEU A 366 -19.64 13.17 -4.99
CA LEU A 366 -18.32 12.69 -4.56
C LEU A 366 -18.27 12.02 -3.18
N ARG A 367 -19.19 12.37 -2.27
CA ARG A 367 -19.29 11.73 -0.95
C ARG A 367 -20.25 10.53 -0.93
N SER A 368 -20.62 10.01 -2.11
CA SER A 368 -21.38 8.77 -2.22
C SER A 368 -20.54 7.59 -1.72
N GLN A 369 -21.19 6.68 -1.00
CA GLN A 369 -20.61 5.38 -0.63
C GLN A 369 -20.79 4.34 -1.75
N THR A 370 -21.57 4.66 -2.78
CA THR A 370 -21.78 3.80 -3.94
C THR A 370 -20.93 4.29 -5.10
N MET A 371 -20.05 3.42 -5.58
CA MET A 371 -19.25 3.60 -6.78
C MET A 371 -20.00 3.00 -7.97
N VAL A 372 -19.90 3.64 -9.14
CA VAL A 372 -20.51 3.19 -10.39
C VAL A 372 -19.40 2.80 -11.35
N LEU A 373 -19.44 1.59 -11.88
CA LEU A 373 -18.51 1.08 -12.90
C LEU A 373 -19.21 1.06 -14.25
N ASN A 374 -18.71 1.82 -15.22
CA ASN A 374 -19.24 1.88 -16.58
C ASN A 374 -20.77 2.12 -16.63
N GLY A 375 -21.28 2.95 -15.73
CA GLY A 375 -22.71 3.26 -15.60
C GLY A 375 -23.51 2.32 -14.70
N ILE A 376 -22.90 1.22 -14.20
CA ILE A 376 -23.57 0.23 -13.34
C ILE A 376 -23.12 0.40 -11.89
N PRO A 377 -24.03 0.67 -10.92
CA PRO A 377 -23.70 0.70 -9.51
C PRO A 377 -23.07 -0.61 -9.02
N LEU A 378 -21.97 -0.51 -8.27
CA LEU A 378 -21.32 -1.65 -7.64
C LEU A 378 -21.97 -1.92 -6.29
N GLU A 379 -22.80 -2.96 -6.25
CA GLU A 379 -23.46 -3.45 -5.05
C GLU A 379 -23.21 -4.96 -4.93
N LEU A 380 -23.19 -5.48 -3.70
CA LEU A 380 -23.12 -6.93 -3.50
C LEU A 380 -24.35 -7.59 -4.14
N THR A 381 -24.18 -8.80 -4.63
CA THR A 381 -25.31 -9.60 -5.11
C THR A 381 -26.28 -9.87 -3.96
N SER A 382 -27.48 -10.37 -4.28
CA SER A 382 -28.46 -10.79 -3.27
C SER A 382 -27.94 -11.87 -2.32
N THR A 383 -26.92 -12.63 -2.74
CA THR A 383 -26.21 -13.65 -1.94
C THR A 383 -25.04 -13.09 -1.13
N GLY A 384 -24.72 -11.80 -1.27
CA GLY A 384 -23.59 -11.15 -0.61
C GLY A 384 -22.25 -11.29 -1.35
N ASP A 385 -22.25 -11.80 -2.58
CA ASP A 385 -21.05 -11.98 -3.39
C ASP A 385 -20.61 -10.66 -4.04
N ILE A 386 -19.34 -10.62 -4.43
CA ILE A 386 -18.77 -9.47 -5.14
C ILE A 386 -19.35 -9.43 -6.57
N PRO A 387 -19.87 -8.28 -7.03
CA PRO A 387 -20.43 -8.17 -8.36
C PRO A 387 -19.37 -8.38 -9.45
N SER A 388 -19.84 -8.73 -10.65
CA SER A 388 -18.97 -8.78 -11.82
C SER A 388 -18.43 -7.38 -12.13
N LEU A 389 -17.11 -7.29 -12.35
CA LEU A 389 -16.44 -6.05 -12.71
C LEU A 389 -16.14 -6.11 -14.21
N ASN A 390 -17.13 -5.77 -15.03
CA ASN A 390 -17.06 -5.92 -16.48
C ASN A 390 -16.50 -4.65 -17.15
N PRO A 391 -15.55 -4.79 -18.10
CA PRO A 391 -15.09 -3.65 -18.88
C PRO A 391 -16.08 -3.28 -19.98
N VAL A 392 -15.97 -2.05 -20.47
CA VAL A 392 -16.41 -1.72 -21.83
C VAL A 392 -15.25 -1.95 -22.78
N ARG A 393 -15.54 -2.48 -23.98
CA ARG A 393 -14.52 -2.74 -25.00
C ARG A 393 -14.56 -1.64 -26.05
N VAL A 394 -13.42 -0.97 -26.23
CA VAL A 394 -13.30 0.20 -27.11
C VAL A 394 -12.21 -0.05 -28.13
N ASN A 395 -12.40 0.40 -29.37
CA ASN A 395 -11.39 0.28 -30.42
C ASN A 395 -10.09 0.97 -30.00
N LEU A 396 -8.94 0.30 -30.14
CA LEU A 396 -7.63 0.82 -29.73
C LEU A 396 -7.31 2.22 -30.30
N LYS A 397 -7.79 2.54 -31.50
CA LYS A 397 -7.53 3.83 -32.18
C LYS A 397 -8.44 4.96 -31.72
N SER A 398 -9.55 4.66 -31.03
CA SER A 398 -10.45 5.69 -30.52
C SER A 398 -9.76 6.48 -29.41
N PRO A 399 -10.00 7.79 -29.29
CA PRO A 399 -9.49 8.56 -28.15
C PRO A 399 -10.05 8.02 -26.83
N ILE A 400 -9.30 8.20 -25.74
CA ILE A 400 -9.71 7.85 -24.38
C ILE A 400 -10.24 9.12 -23.73
N THR A 401 -11.46 9.06 -23.20
CA THR A 401 -12.08 10.18 -22.49
C THR A 401 -12.16 9.90 -21.01
N ILE A 402 -11.68 10.82 -20.17
CA ILE A 402 -11.73 10.73 -18.72
C ILE A 402 -12.60 11.87 -18.18
N SER A 403 -13.76 11.53 -17.65
CA SER A 403 -14.72 12.50 -17.10
C SER A 403 -14.17 13.24 -15.87
N PRO A 404 -14.65 14.46 -15.56
CA PRO A 404 -14.34 15.16 -14.32
C PRO A 404 -14.53 14.29 -13.08
N LEU A 405 -13.64 14.43 -12.11
CA LEU A 405 -13.72 13.78 -10.79
C LEU A 405 -13.98 12.26 -10.87
N SER A 406 -13.28 11.59 -11.77
CA SER A 406 -13.44 10.16 -12.05
C SER A 406 -12.10 9.43 -12.07
N ILE A 407 -12.18 8.10 -12.04
CA ILE A 407 -11.02 7.20 -12.07
C ILE A 407 -11.25 6.19 -13.19
N ALA A 408 -10.23 5.87 -13.97
CA ALA A 408 -10.32 4.85 -15.00
C ALA A 408 -9.16 3.86 -14.93
N PHE A 409 -9.46 2.58 -15.10
CA PHE A 409 -8.46 1.57 -15.45
C PHE A 409 -8.60 1.25 -16.93
N ILE A 410 -7.48 1.23 -17.66
CA ILE A 410 -7.45 0.99 -19.11
C ILE A 410 -6.44 -0.13 -19.36
N VAL A 411 -6.91 -1.25 -19.88
CA VAL A 411 -6.05 -2.39 -20.24
C VAL A 411 -5.83 -2.34 -21.74
N PHE A 412 -4.57 -2.31 -22.15
CA PHE A 412 -4.14 -2.41 -23.54
C PHE A 412 -3.57 -3.82 -23.77
N PRO A 413 -4.37 -4.74 -24.33
CA PRO A 413 -3.87 -6.06 -24.69
C PRO A 413 -2.76 -5.93 -25.74
N ASN A 414 -1.71 -6.74 -25.62
CA ASN A 414 -0.62 -6.79 -26.59
C ASN A 414 0.09 -5.44 -26.83
N PHE A 415 0.00 -4.52 -25.86
CA PHE A 415 0.78 -3.28 -25.91
C PHE A 415 2.25 -3.61 -25.70
N GLU A 416 3.08 -3.32 -26.71
CA GLU A 416 4.51 -3.58 -26.64
C GLU A 416 5.15 -2.70 -25.56
N ALA A 417 5.58 -3.34 -24.48
CA ALA A 417 6.44 -2.76 -23.48
C ALA A 417 7.49 -3.81 -23.15
N PRO A 418 8.80 -3.59 -23.44
CA PRO A 418 9.83 -4.61 -23.27
C PRO A 418 9.93 -5.19 -21.86
N ALA A 419 9.49 -4.43 -20.84
CA ALA A 419 9.46 -4.90 -19.45
C ALA A 419 8.26 -5.81 -19.12
N CYS A 420 7.30 -5.96 -20.04
CA CYS A 420 6.04 -6.69 -19.88
C CYS A 420 5.95 -7.98 -20.72
N GLY A 421 7.05 -8.35 -21.37
CA GLY A 421 7.21 -9.56 -22.18
C GLY A 421 8.34 -10.42 -21.63
#